data_AF-A0AAV5FQC5-F1
#
_entry.id   AF-A0AAV5FQC5-F1
#
_cell.length_a   1.000
_cell.length_b   1.000
_cell.length_c   1.000
_cell.angle_alpha   90.00
_cell.angle_beta   90.00
_cell.angle_gamma   90.00
#
_symmetry.space_group_name_H-M   'P 1'
#
loop_
_entity.id
_entity.type
_entity.pdbx_description
1 polymer ?
#
loop_
_entity_poly.entity_id
_entity_poly.type
_entity_poly.pdbx_seq_one_letter_code
_entity_poly.pdbx_strand_id
1 'polypeptide(L)'
;MSFLFKSSNGSTADKGLTLEEQQERINELRKDLGEQSSEAIKGFLSDESLSRFLRARNWNVQKASKMLKAAVKWRLAFKPETICWEDISEEAETGKIYRADYKDKLGRTVLVLRPGLENTTSGTGQIKYLVYSLEKAIMNLTDDQEKMVWLTDFQSWTLGSTPLKVTRETVNVLQDCYPERLGLAILYNPPRIFESFWRCRNGCYHDVVKVSVFRISAPNQAVDFGSSENNVVKPFLDQETRKKVKFVYSNDKESQKIMAEVFDMDQLDSAFGGNNPAGFEYNSYADQMRDDDKKMGSLHSSNSADSDASSEASFYSGTDSPKHGDGEHNVPKTG
;
A
#
# COMPACT_ATOMS: atom_id res chain seq x y z
N MET A 1 21.76 7.75 24.53
CA MET A 1 20.65 8.72 24.42
C MET A 1 19.96 8.50 23.07
N SER A 2 19.06 7.52 22.98
CA SER A 2 18.31 7.18 21.76
C SER A 2 17.00 7.95 21.72
N PHE A 3 17.03 9.18 21.19
CA PHE A 3 15.85 10.04 21.08
C PHE A 3 15.07 9.88 19.77
N LEU A 4 15.49 9.00 18.85
CA LEU A 4 14.95 8.96 17.49
C LEU A 4 13.84 7.94 17.23
N PHE A 5 13.67 6.94 18.12
CA PHE A 5 12.65 5.90 17.94
C PHE A 5 11.91 5.65 19.24
N LYS A 6 11.08 6.61 19.65
CA LYS A 6 9.92 6.25 20.47
C LYS A 6 8.96 5.56 19.50
N SER A 7 8.72 4.27 19.69
CA SER A 7 7.67 3.55 18.96
C SER A 7 6.38 4.36 19.07
N SER A 8 6.00 4.97 17.94
CA SER A 8 4.72 5.62 17.78
C SER A 8 3.83 4.59 17.10
N ASN A 9 3.33 3.62 17.88
CA ASN A 9 2.19 2.78 17.50
C ASN A 9 0.89 3.62 17.49
N GLY A 10 0.96 4.77 16.82
CA GLY A 10 -0.06 5.77 16.72
C GLY A 10 0.42 6.76 15.69
N SER A 11 -0.06 6.60 14.45
CA SER A 11 0.08 7.60 13.42
C SER A 11 -0.46 8.91 13.99
N THR A 12 0.35 9.96 14.05
CA THR A 12 0.03 11.28 14.61
C THR A 12 -1.05 12.07 13.86
N ALA A 13 -1.81 11.41 12.98
CA ALA A 13 -3.12 11.85 12.50
C ALA A 13 -4.26 11.56 13.49
N ASP A 14 -4.01 10.78 14.55
CA ASP A 14 -5.00 10.42 15.59
C ASP A 14 -5.12 11.45 16.72
N LYS A 15 -4.44 12.59 16.63
CA LYS A 15 -4.33 13.56 17.74
C LYS A 15 -5.63 14.31 18.08
N GLY A 16 -6.80 13.85 17.63
CA GLY A 16 -8.07 14.48 17.99
C GLY A 16 -9.30 13.58 18.02
N LEU A 17 -9.20 12.28 17.71
CA LEU A 17 -10.35 11.37 17.67
C LEU A 17 -10.14 10.18 18.61
N THR A 18 -11.14 9.87 19.43
CA THR A 18 -11.16 8.65 20.26
C THR A 18 -11.32 7.40 19.39
N LEU A 19 -11.01 6.21 19.92
CA LEU A 19 -11.22 4.95 19.18
C LEU A 19 -12.69 4.74 18.78
N GLU A 20 -13.62 5.20 19.62
CA GLU A 20 -15.05 5.16 19.37
C GLU A 20 -15.41 6.06 18.17
N GLU A 21 -14.92 7.31 18.16
CA GLU A 21 -15.13 8.23 17.04
C GLU A 21 -14.49 7.70 15.74
N GLN A 22 -13.32 7.08 15.82
CA GLN A 22 -12.69 6.44 14.66
C GLN A 22 -13.56 5.31 14.10
N GLN A 23 -14.09 4.45 14.97
CA GLN A 23 -14.98 3.36 14.56
C GLN A 23 -16.29 3.88 13.96
N GLU A 24 -16.85 4.96 14.51
CA GLU A 24 -18.02 5.63 13.94
C GLU A 24 -17.76 6.12 12.51
N ARG A 25 -16.59 6.72 12.26
CA ARG A 25 -16.19 7.16 10.91
C ARG A 25 -16.00 6.00 9.95
N ILE A 26 -15.45 4.88 10.42
CA ILE A 26 -15.33 3.64 9.63
C ILE A 26 -16.71 3.11 9.26
N ASN A 27 -17.65 3.08 10.21
CA ASN A 27 -19.02 2.63 9.98
C ASN A 27 -19.78 3.56 9.02
N GLU A 28 -19.61 4.89 9.17
CA GLU A 28 -20.18 5.90 8.26
C GLU A 28 -19.65 5.70 6.83
N LEU A 29 -18.34 5.54 6.68
CA LEU A 29 -17.70 5.27 5.38
C LEU A 29 -18.21 3.96 4.76
N ARG A 30 -18.30 2.89 5.55
CA ARG A 30 -18.82 1.59 5.10
C ARG A 30 -20.25 1.71 4.60
N LYS A 31 -21.11 2.43 5.32
CA LYS A 31 -22.49 2.68 4.91
C LYS A 31 -22.55 3.45 3.58
N ASP A 32 -21.69 4.46 3.40
CA ASP A 32 -21.61 5.27 2.18
C ASP A 32 -21.15 4.48 0.94
N LEU A 33 -20.39 3.39 1.12
CA LEU A 33 -19.99 2.48 0.04
C LEU A 33 -21.13 1.58 -0.41
N GLY A 34 -22.11 1.32 0.45
CA GLY A 34 -23.16 0.32 0.24
C GLY A 34 -22.63 -1.11 0.28
N GLU A 35 -23.52 -2.07 0.06
CA GLU A 35 -23.14 -3.48 -0.07
C GLU A 35 -22.28 -3.70 -1.33
N GLN A 36 -21.18 -4.40 -1.15
CA GLN A 36 -20.27 -4.80 -2.22
C GLN A 36 -20.23 -6.32 -2.27
N SER A 37 -20.74 -6.91 -3.35
CA SER A 37 -20.88 -8.37 -3.49
C SER A 37 -19.67 -9.06 -4.13
N SER A 38 -18.62 -8.31 -4.48
CA SER A 38 -17.45 -8.88 -5.14
C SER A 38 -16.44 -9.42 -4.12
N GLU A 39 -16.25 -10.74 -4.14
CA GLU A 39 -15.28 -11.43 -3.27
C GLU A 39 -13.84 -10.92 -3.49
N ALA A 40 -13.52 -10.47 -4.71
CA ALA A 40 -12.19 -9.94 -5.07
C ALA A 40 -11.77 -8.69 -4.27
N ILE A 41 -12.73 -7.90 -3.78
CA ILE A 41 -12.46 -6.66 -3.02
C ILE A 41 -12.81 -6.76 -1.54
N LYS A 42 -13.33 -7.90 -1.08
CA LYS A 42 -13.78 -8.07 0.31
C LYS A 42 -12.63 -7.85 1.30
N GLY A 43 -11.48 -8.49 1.07
CA GLY A 43 -10.27 -8.27 1.88
C GLY A 43 -9.73 -6.83 1.78
N PHE A 44 -9.97 -6.15 0.66
CA PHE A 44 -9.57 -4.75 0.47
C PHE A 44 -10.46 -3.75 1.23
N LEU A 45 -11.68 -4.14 1.62
CA LEU A 45 -12.66 -3.29 2.33
C LEU A 45 -12.71 -3.57 3.86
N SER A 46 -11.62 -4.09 4.43
CA SER A 46 -11.46 -4.30 5.87
C SER A 46 -11.44 -2.98 6.65
N ASP A 47 -11.72 -3.02 7.96
CA ASP A 47 -11.69 -1.84 8.85
C ASP A 47 -10.34 -1.12 8.80
N GLU A 48 -9.24 -1.88 8.76
CA GLU A 48 -7.88 -1.35 8.65
C GLU A 48 -7.70 -0.57 7.34
N SER A 49 -8.27 -1.09 6.24
CA SER A 49 -8.25 -0.41 4.94
C SER A 49 -9.08 0.86 4.97
N LEU A 50 -10.32 0.79 5.45
CA LEU A 50 -11.18 1.97 5.60
C LEU A 50 -10.51 3.05 6.45
N SER A 51 -9.87 2.66 7.56
CA SER A 51 -9.11 3.55 8.44
C SER A 51 -7.94 4.22 7.70
N ARG A 52 -7.19 3.49 6.86
CA ARG A 52 -6.13 4.08 6.02
C ARG A 52 -6.67 5.16 5.08
N PHE A 53 -7.78 4.92 4.40
CA PHE A 53 -8.42 5.90 3.52
C PHE A 53 -8.93 7.13 4.28
N LEU A 54 -9.49 6.93 5.48
CA LEU A 54 -9.92 8.01 6.35
C LEU A 54 -8.72 8.86 6.80
N ARG A 55 -7.66 8.25 7.33
CA ARG A 55 -6.43 8.96 7.75
C ARG A 55 -5.81 9.75 6.60
N ALA A 56 -5.74 9.18 5.40
CA ALA A 56 -5.24 9.85 4.20
C ALA A 56 -6.08 11.06 3.75
N ARG A 57 -7.30 11.20 4.27
CA ARG A 57 -8.21 12.32 4.01
C ARG A 57 -8.59 13.06 5.30
N ASN A 58 -7.73 13.01 6.32
CA ASN A 58 -7.91 13.69 7.62
C ASN A 58 -9.26 13.38 8.26
N TRP A 59 -9.66 12.10 8.23
CA TRP A 59 -10.92 11.58 8.77
C TRP A 59 -12.19 12.22 8.16
N ASN A 60 -12.07 12.85 6.98
CA ASN A 60 -13.21 13.36 6.23
C ASN A 60 -13.87 12.23 5.43
N VAL A 61 -15.04 11.77 5.88
CA VAL A 61 -15.76 10.63 5.29
C VAL A 61 -16.10 10.84 3.83
N GLN A 62 -16.58 12.03 3.44
CA GLN A 62 -16.97 12.29 2.05
C GLN A 62 -15.78 12.25 1.09
N LYS A 63 -14.63 12.84 1.49
CA LYS A 63 -13.39 12.77 0.70
C LYS A 63 -12.83 11.34 0.65
N ALA A 64 -12.86 10.61 1.77
CA ALA A 64 -12.42 9.22 1.85
C ALA A 64 -13.31 8.30 0.99
N SER A 65 -14.63 8.47 1.04
CA SER A 65 -15.62 7.74 0.23
C SER A 65 -15.38 7.93 -1.26
N LYS A 66 -15.18 9.18 -1.72
CA LYS A 66 -14.83 9.46 -3.12
C LYS A 66 -13.54 8.75 -3.56
N MET A 67 -12.51 8.83 -2.74
CA MET A 67 -11.21 8.21 -3.00
C MET A 67 -11.30 6.69 -3.03
N LEU A 68 -11.97 6.08 -2.04
CA LEU A 68 -12.13 4.64 -1.92
C LEU A 68 -12.98 4.06 -3.05
N LYS A 69 -14.06 4.74 -3.46
CA LYS A 69 -14.85 4.33 -4.63
C LYS A 69 -14.01 4.32 -5.92
N ALA A 70 -13.12 5.30 -6.09
CA ALA A 70 -12.18 5.31 -7.20
C ALA A 70 -11.17 4.16 -7.11
N ALA A 71 -10.66 3.88 -5.92
CA ALA A 71 -9.74 2.76 -5.67
C ALA A 71 -10.40 1.40 -5.95
N VAL A 72 -11.62 1.18 -5.48
CA VAL A 72 -12.42 -0.04 -5.76
C VAL A 72 -12.63 -0.21 -7.25
N LYS A 73 -13.05 0.86 -7.95
CA LYS A 73 -13.22 0.81 -9.42
C LYS A 73 -11.91 0.46 -10.12
N TRP A 74 -10.80 1.07 -9.70
CA TRP A 74 -9.48 0.75 -10.25
C TRP A 74 -9.11 -0.71 -9.98
N ARG A 75 -9.30 -1.20 -8.76
CA ARG A 75 -8.91 -2.56 -8.36
C ARG A 75 -9.70 -3.63 -9.11
N LEU A 76 -11.01 -3.43 -9.29
CA LEU A 76 -11.86 -4.32 -10.10
C LEU A 76 -11.43 -4.37 -11.59
N ALA A 77 -10.90 -3.25 -12.11
CA ALA A 77 -10.44 -3.18 -13.50
C ALA A 77 -9.00 -3.71 -13.67
N PHE A 78 -8.11 -3.39 -12.72
CA PHE A 78 -6.68 -3.71 -12.77
C PHE A 78 -6.37 -5.13 -12.30
N LYS A 79 -7.18 -5.66 -11.37
CA LYS A 79 -7.10 -7.01 -10.79
C LYS A 79 -5.72 -7.38 -10.24
N PRO A 80 -5.17 -6.63 -9.25
CA PRO A 80 -3.86 -6.92 -8.66
C PRO A 80 -3.69 -8.38 -8.22
N GLU A 81 -4.76 -9.00 -7.72
CA GLU A 81 -4.80 -10.37 -7.22
C GLU A 81 -4.57 -11.44 -8.29
N THR A 82 -4.67 -11.07 -9.57
CA THR A 82 -4.46 -11.99 -10.70
C THR A 82 -3.04 -11.95 -11.27
N ILE A 83 -2.22 -10.99 -10.84
CA ILE A 83 -0.85 -10.84 -11.34
C ILE A 83 0.04 -11.89 -10.69
N CYS A 84 0.70 -12.73 -11.49
CA CYS A 84 1.69 -13.70 -11.02
C CYS A 84 3.11 -13.34 -11.47
N TRP A 85 4.09 -14.05 -10.94
CA TRP A 85 5.51 -13.86 -11.25
C TRP A 85 5.77 -13.87 -12.76
N GLU A 86 5.15 -14.78 -13.50
CA GLU A 86 5.34 -14.91 -14.96
C GLU A 86 4.87 -13.67 -15.74
N ASP A 87 3.93 -12.88 -15.21
CA ASP A 87 3.48 -11.64 -15.84
C ASP A 87 4.52 -10.50 -15.74
N ILE A 88 5.42 -10.58 -14.75
CA ILE A 88 6.31 -9.48 -14.36
C ILE A 88 7.79 -9.85 -14.32
N SER A 89 8.15 -11.09 -14.62
CA SER A 89 9.52 -11.59 -14.42
C SER A 89 10.56 -10.80 -15.23
N GLU A 90 10.21 -10.37 -16.45
CA GLU A 90 11.05 -9.49 -17.29
C GLU A 90 11.31 -8.13 -16.60
N GLU A 91 10.30 -7.55 -15.95
CA GLU A 91 10.44 -6.30 -15.20
C GLU A 91 11.33 -6.47 -13.95
N ALA A 92 11.44 -7.69 -13.43
CA ALA A 92 12.17 -8.01 -12.21
C ALA A 92 13.66 -8.36 -12.43
N GLU A 93 14.10 -8.59 -13.66
CA GLU A 93 15.44 -9.13 -14.00
C GLU A 93 16.60 -8.37 -13.35
N THR A 94 16.51 -7.04 -13.29
CA THR A 94 17.58 -6.20 -12.73
C THR A 94 17.41 -5.91 -11.25
N GLY A 95 16.31 -6.36 -10.63
CA GLY A 95 15.95 -6.03 -9.26
C GLY A 95 15.77 -4.53 -9.05
N LYS A 96 15.19 -3.82 -10.01
CA LYS A 96 14.85 -2.38 -9.90
C LYS A 96 13.80 -2.09 -8.83
N ILE A 97 12.99 -3.08 -8.47
CA ILE A 97 12.14 -3.11 -7.30
C ILE A 97 12.28 -4.53 -6.74
N TYR A 98 12.37 -4.71 -5.43
CA TYR A 98 12.25 -6.03 -4.83
C TYR A 98 11.89 -5.93 -3.35
N ARG A 99 11.25 -6.96 -2.80
CA ARG A 99 11.08 -7.09 -1.36
C ARG A 99 12.33 -7.75 -0.76
N ALA A 100 12.93 -7.12 0.24
CA ALA A 100 14.06 -7.72 0.94
C ALA A 100 13.62 -8.97 1.73
N ASP A 101 14.53 -9.90 1.91
CA ASP A 101 14.38 -11.08 2.79
C ASP A 101 14.59 -10.77 4.27
N TYR A 102 15.09 -9.57 4.58
CA TYR A 102 15.21 -9.03 5.93
C TYR A 102 14.13 -7.97 6.25
N LYS A 103 13.94 -7.75 7.55
CA LYS A 103 13.06 -6.69 8.10
C LYS A 103 13.91 -5.60 8.75
N ASP A 104 13.30 -4.45 8.98
CA ASP A 104 13.93 -3.48 9.88
C ASP A 104 13.85 -3.96 11.35
N LYS A 105 14.54 -3.26 12.25
CA LYS A 105 14.54 -3.57 13.69
C LYS A 105 13.18 -3.44 14.37
N LEU A 106 12.18 -2.87 13.68
CA LEU A 106 10.80 -2.77 14.16
C LEU A 106 9.90 -3.84 13.53
N GLY A 107 10.44 -4.80 12.76
CA GLY A 107 9.69 -5.88 12.13
C GLY A 107 8.99 -5.50 10.82
N ARG A 108 9.20 -4.28 10.32
CA ARG A 108 8.59 -3.80 9.08
C ARG A 108 9.27 -4.42 7.88
N THR A 109 8.45 -4.86 6.92
CA THR A 109 8.90 -5.29 5.59
C THR A 109 9.66 -4.15 4.91
N VAL A 110 10.74 -4.48 4.21
CA VAL A 110 11.56 -3.52 3.46
C VAL A 110 11.32 -3.73 1.97
N LEU A 111 10.80 -2.69 1.31
CA LEU A 111 10.68 -2.64 -0.14
C LEU A 111 11.85 -1.81 -0.68
N VAL A 112 12.69 -2.44 -1.49
CA VAL A 112 13.85 -1.80 -2.10
C VAL A 112 13.48 -1.30 -3.49
N LEU A 113 13.86 -0.06 -3.81
CA LEU A 113 13.66 0.56 -5.12
C LEU A 113 15.01 1.04 -5.64
N ARG A 114 15.41 0.58 -6.82
CA ARG A 114 16.67 0.96 -7.49
C ARG A 114 16.36 1.54 -8.86
N PRO A 115 15.84 2.78 -8.93
CA PRO A 115 15.43 3.38 -10.20
C PRO A 115 16.59 3.54 -11.20
N GLY A 116 17.85 3.46 -10.78
CA GLY A 116 18.99 3.41 -11.70
C GLY A 116 19.13 2.11 -12.51
N LEU A 117 18.34 1.08 -12.18
CA LEU A 117 18.38 -0.25 -12.82
C LEU A 117 17.18 -0.49 -13.75
N GLU A 118 16.54 0.58 -14.24
CA GLU A 118 15.43 0.47 -15.21
C GLU A 118 15.88 -0.29 -16.47
N ASN A 119 15.15 -1.34 -16.82
CA ASN A 119 15.51 -2.28 -17.89
C ASN A 119 14.45 -2.37 -18.99
N THR A 120 13.24 -1.85 -18.75
CA THR A 120 12.14 -1.90 -19.73
C THR A 120 11.67 -0.49 -20.10
N THR A 121 10.86 -0.41 -21.15
CA THR A 121 10.20 0.83 -21.59
C THR A 121 8.68 0.79 -21.47
N SER A 122 8.14 -0.36 -21.05
CA SER A 122 6.71 -0.60 -20.92
C SER A 122 6.17 0.04 -19.65
N GLY A 123 5.59 1.23 -19.76
CA GLY A 123 4.96 1.89 -18.61
C GLY A 123 3.90 1.03 -17.92
N THR A 124 3.11 0.26 -18.69
CA THR A 124 2.12 -0.66 -18.13
C THR A 124 2.79 -1.83 -17.37
N GLY A 125 3.88 -2.39 -17.92
CA GLY A 125 4.66 -3.44 -17.26
C GLY A 125 5.27 -2.97 -15.94
N GLN A 126 5.86 -1.77 -15.95
CA GLN A 126 6.44 -1.13 -14.78
C GLN A 126 5.40 -0.90 -13.67
N ILE A 127 4.20 -0.43 -14.03
CA ILE A 127 3.11 -0.23 -13.06
C ILE A 127 2.57 -1.56 -12.53
N LYS A 128 2.42 -2.58 -13.39
CA LYS A 128 2.08 -3.94 -12.93
C LYS A 128 3.12 -4.49 -11.96
N TYR A 129 4.41 -4.31 -12.25
CA TYR A 129 5.48 -4.80 -11.39
C TYR A 129 5.53 -4.08 -10.03
N LEU A 130 5.30 -2.76 -10.02
CA LEU A 130 5.14 -2.00 -8.78
C LEU A 130 3.96 -2.53 -7.95
N VAL A 131 2.78 -2.68 -8.57
CA VAL A 131 1.58 -3.17 -7.88
C VAL A 131 1.81 -4.57 -7.32
N TYR A 132 2.36 -5.48 -8.13
CA TYR A 132 2.74 -6.82 -7.70
C TYR A 132 3.66 -6.77 -6.49
N SER A 133 4.74 -5.99 -6.56
CA SER A 133 5.69 -5.84 -5.46
C SER A 133 5.04 -5.29 -4.17
N LEU A 134 4.10 -4.36 -4.29
CA LEU A 134 3.34 -3.83 -3.15
C LEU A 134 2.42 -4.87 -2.52
N GLU A 135 1.65 -5.60 -3.32
CA GLU A 135 0.75 -6.66 -2.82
C GLU A 135 1.55 -7.72 -2.05
N LYS A 136 2.69 -8.15 -2.58
CA LYS A 136 3.56 -9.14 -1.94
C LYS A 136 4.29 -8.59 -0.73
N ALA A 137 4.65 -7.30 -0.72
CA ALA A 137 5.19 -6.65 0.47
C ALA A 137 4.14 -6.55 1.58
N ILE A 138 2.89 -6.22 1.24
CA ILE A 138 1.76 -6.13 2.18
C ILE A 138 1.44 -7.50 2.79
N MET A 139 1.39 -8.55 1.97
CA MET A 139 1.13 -9.92 2.43
C MET A 139 2.18 -10.43 3.44
N ASN A 140 3.39 -9.86 3.42
CA ASN A 140 4.50 -10.24 4.31
C ASN A 140 4.73 -9.26 5.47
N LEU A 141 3.84 -8.29 5.66
CA LEU A 141 3.79 -7.51 6.90
C LEU A 141 3.43 -8.44 8.06
N THR A 142 3.97 -8.17 9.24
CA THR A 142 3.51 -8.83 10.48
C THR A 142 2.16 -8.25 10.88
N ASP A 143 1.35 -8.99 11.63
CA ASP A 143 -0.03 -8.60 11.98
C ASP A 143 -0.11 -7.25 12.72
N ASP A 144 0.97 -6.83 13.38
CA ASP A 144 1.08 -5.55 14.08
C ASP A 144 1.56 -4.38 13.20
N GLN A 145 1.88 -4.62 11.92
CA GLN A 145 2.45 -3.63 11.01
C GLN A 145 1.55 -3.35 9.81
N GLU A 146 1.13 -2.09 9.66
CA GLU A 146 0.40 -1.65 8.46
C GLU A 146 1.31 -0.99 7.40
N LYS A 147 2.53 -0.63 7.80
CA LYS A 147 3.46 0.25 7.10
C LYS A 147 4.79 -0.45 6.84
N MET A 148 5.42 -0.11 5.72
CA MET A 148 6.70 -0.69 5.28
C MET A 148 7.80 0.37 5.22
N VAL A 149 9.05 -0.09 5.17
CA VAL A 149 10.23 0.73 4.90
C VAL A 149 10.46 0.75 3.40
N TRP A 150 10.69 1.95 2.84
CA TRP A 150 11.03 2.16 1.45
C TRP A 150 12.52 2.52 1.39
N LEU A 151 13.35 1.63 0.89
CA LEU A 151 14.79 1.84 0.75
C LEU A 151 15.11 2.09 -0.72
N THR A 152 15.34 3.36 -1.08
CA THR A 152 15.55 3.76 -2.46
C THR A 152 17.04 4.01 -2.72
N ASP A 153 17.65 3.21 -3.59
CA ASP A 153 19.02 3.39 -4.07
C ASP A 153 19.06 4.31 -5.31
N PHE A 154 19.76 5.42 -5.21
CA PHE A 154 19.97 6.34 -6.33
C PHE A 154 21.30 6.11 -7.06
N GLN A 155 22.04 5.04 -6.75
CA GLN A 155 23.20 4.66 -7.54
C GLN A 155 22.79 4.44 -9.02
N SER A 156 23.61 4.97 -9.93
CA SER A 156 23.39 4.93 -11.38
C SER A 156 22.07 5.57 -11.86
N TRP A 157 21.35 6.29 -10.99
CA TRP A 157 20.12 6.95 -11.37
C TRP A 157 20.38 8.12 -12.33
N THR A 158 19.57 8.20 -13.38
CA THR A 158 19.56 9.34 -14.33
C THR A 158 18.13 9.83 -14.57
N LEU A 159 18.03 11.02 -15.16
CA LEU A 159 16.77 11.60 -15.63
C LEU A 159 15.97 10.67 -16.56
N GLY A 160 16.65 9.89 -17.40
CA GLY A 160 16.02 8.96 -18.34
C GLY A 160 15.43 7.73 -17.66
N SER A 161 15.93 7.38 -16.47
CA SER A 161 15.51 6.19 -15.74
C SER A 161 14.13 6.31 -15.10
N THR A 162 13.55 7.51 -15.04
CA THR A 162 12.21 7.75 -14.46
C THR A 162 11.34 8.62 -15.38
N PRO A 163 10.71 8.05 -16.42
CA PRO A 163 9.81 8.78 -17.29
C PRO A 163 8.66 9.44 -16.50
N LEU A 164 8.35 10.69 -16.82
CA LEU A 164 7.33 11.48 -16.12
C LEU A 164 5.93 10.84 -16.13
N LYS A 165 5.57 10.20 -17.24
CA LYS A 165 4.26 9.55 -17.40
C LYS A 165 4.10 8.42 -16.39
N VAL A 166 5.08 7.51 -16.34
CA VAL A 166 5.11 6.37 -15.42
C VAL A 166 5.15 6.88 -13.98
N THR A 167 6.00 7.86 -13.70
CA THR A 167 6.06 8.52 -12.38
C THR A 167 4.69 9.04 -11.93
N ARG A 168 3.94 9.70 -12.82
CA ARG A 168 2.60 10.22 -12.49
C ARG A 168 1.64 9.08 -12.18
N GLU A 169 1.68 8.01 -12.96
CA GLU A 169 0.84 6.84 -12.77
C GLU A 169 1.18 6.09 -11.46
N THR A 170 2.46 5.88 -11.17
CA THR A 170 2.96 5.38 -9.89
C THR A 170 2.35 6.15 -8.72
N VAL A 171 2.31 7.47 -8.79
CA VAL A 171 1.71 8.28 -7.72
C VAL A 171 0.23 8.13 -7.61
N ASN A 172 -0.49 8.12 -8.72
CA ASN A 172 -1.93 7.90 -8.66
C ASN A 172 -2.22 6.55 -8.00
N VAL A 173 -1.48 5.50 -8.37
CA VAL A 173 -1.60 4.18 -7.74
C VAL A 173 -1.32 4.26 -6.23
N LEU A 174 -0.18 4.81 -5.82
CA LEU A 174 0.19 4.83 -4.41
C LEU A 174 -0.74 5.74 -3.57
N GLN A 175 -1.09 6.91 -4.08
CA GLN A 175 -1.97 7.86 -3.39
C GLN A 175 -3.38 7.31 -3.28
N ASP A 176 -3.95 6.87 -4.39
CA ASP A 176 -5.38 6.58 -4.47
C ASP A 176 -5.71 5.14 -4.11
N CYS A 177 -4.77 4.20 -4.29
CA CYS A 177 -5.03 2.77 -4.09
C CYS A 177 -4.27 2.16 -2.90
N TYR A 178 -3.12 2.74 -2.49
CA TYR A 178 -2.30 2.25 -1.37
C TYR A 178 -2.03 3.30 -0.30
N PRO A 179 -3.06 4.02 0.20
CA PRO A 179 -2.86 5.07 1.18
C PRO A 179 -2.25 4.54 2.47
N GLU A 180 -1.49 5.42 3.14
CA GLU A 180 -0.92 5.19 4.48
C GLU A 180 0.00 3.95 4.61
N ARG A 181 0.60 3.46 3.52
CA ARG A 181 1.56 2.33 3.55
C ARG A 181 3.02 2.71 3.87
N LEU A 182 3.39 3.99 3.79
CA LEU A 182 4.76 4.45 4.07
C LEU A 182 5.00 4.64 5.57
N GLY A 183 5.93 3.84 6.12
CA GLY A 183 6.43 3.97 7.50
C GLY A 183 7.68 4.85 7.59
N LEU A 184 8.71 4.51 6.81
CA LEU A 184 9.99 5.20 6.73
C LEU A 184 10.49 5.13 5.28
N ALA A 185 10.97 6.24 4.73
CA ALA A 185 11.66 6.28 3.45
C ALA A 185 13.14 6.62 3.69
N ILE A 186 14.02 5.78 3.18
CA ILE A 186 15.47 5.99 3.19
C ILE A 186 15.88 6.21 1.74
N LEU A 187 16.39 7.39 1.44
CA LEU A 187 16.98 7.73 0.15
C LEU A 187 18.49 7.53 0.29
N TYR A 188 19.01 6.47 -0.31
CA TYR A 188 20.42 6.06 -0.25
C TYR A 188 21.18 6.59 -1.47
N ASN A 189 22.29 7.30 -1.22
CA ASN A 189 23.08 8.03 -2.21
C ASN A 189 22.29 8.95 -3.18
N PRO A 190 21.25 9.69 -2.73
CA PRO A 190 20.51 10.58 -3.62
C PRO A 190 21.37 11.75 -4.09
N PRO A 191 21.17 12.27 -5.31
CA PRO A 191 21.73 13.57 -5.70
C PRO A 191 21.53 14.63 -4.60
N ARG A 192 22.62 15.30 -4.17
CA ARG A 192 22.61 16.23 -3.01
C ARG A 192 21.58 17.35 -3.12
N ILE A 193 21.18 17.69 -4.34
CA ILE A 193 20.12 18.67 -4.59
C ILE A 193 18.78 18.26 -3.92
N PHE A 194 18.53 16.96 -3.70
CA PHE A 194 17.30 16.46 -3.09
C PHE A 194 17.17 16.86 -1.61
N GLU A 195 18.27 16.82 -0.86
CA GLU A 195 18.28 17.22 0.55
C GLU A 195 18.01 18.72 0.70
N SER A 196 18.60 19.55 -0.18
CA SER A 196 18.35 20.99 -0.22
C SER A 196 16.87 21.32 -0.41
N PHE A 197 16.14 20.56 -1.24
CA PHE A 197 14.70 20.75 -1.42
C PHE A 197 13.90 20.38 -0.18
N TRP A 198 14.28 19.31 0.51
CA TRP A 198 13.59 18.90 1.74
C TRP A 198 13.70 19.95 2.86
N ARG A 199 14.76 20.77 2.83
CA ARG A 199 15.01 21.85 3.79
C ARG A 199 14.33 23.18 3.41
N CYS A 200 14.09 23.45 2.12
CA CYS A 200 13.50 24.70 1.65
C CYS A 200 11.96 24.71 1.76
N ARG A 201 11.40 25.65 2.54
CA ARG A 201 9.93 25.83 2.68
C ARG A 201 9.23 26.44 1.46
N ASN A 202 9.96 27.09 0.55
CA ASN A 202 9.42 27.91 -0.55
C ASN A 202 10.02 27.57 -1.94
N GLY A 203 10.40 26.32 -2.21
CA GLY A 203 11.05 25.97 -3.48
C GLY A 203 10.15 26.19 -4.71
N CYS A 204 10.63 26.93 -5.72
CA CYS A 204 10.02 27.01 -7.04
C CYS A 204 10.32 25.72 -7.84
N TYR A 205 9.29 25.10 -8.41
CA TYR A 205 9.39 23.84 -9.15
C TYR A 205 9.56 24.10 -10.64
N HIS A 206 10.53 23.42 -11.27
CA HIS A 206 10.62 23.36 -12.74
C HIS A 206 11.31 22.09 -13.25
N ASP A 207 11.67 21.16 -12.36
CA ASP A 207 12.48 20.01 -12.74
C ASP A 207 11.74 18.70 -12.45
N VAL A 208 11.61 17.92 -13.50
CA VAL A 208 10.94 16.63 -13.58
C VAL A 208 11.52 15.62 -12.60
N VAL A 209 12.83 15.71 -12.33
CA VAL A 209 13.55 14.92 -11.31
C VAL A 209 12.92 15.10 -9.93
N LYS A 210 12.64 16.35 -9.56
CA LYS A 210 12.23 16.75 -8.21
C LYS A 210 10.82 16.28 -7.92
N VAL A 211 9.97 16.31 -8.95
CA VAL A 211 8.61 15.78 -8.89
C VAL A 211 8.66 14.27 -8.76
N SER A 212 9.47 13.54 -9.54
CA SER A 212 9.56 12.08 -9.44
C SER A 212 10.05 11.58 -8.09
N VAL A 213 11.09 12.21 -7.55
CA VAL A 213 11.67 11.82 -6.25
C VAL A 213 10.74 12.17 -5.09
N PHE A 214 10.14 13.37 -5.09
CA PHE A 214 9.13 13.75 -4.10
C PHE A 214 7.99 12.74 -4.05
N ARG A 215 7.56 12.31 -5.23
CA ARG A 215 6.46 11.39 -5.45
C ARG A 215 6.75 9.95 -5.01
N ILE A 216 7.97 9.48 -5.22
CA ILE A 216 8.46 8.18 -4.73
C ILE A 216 8.61 8.20 -3.20
N SER A 217 9.09 9.31 -2.63
CA SER A 217 9.46 9.41 -1.21
C SER A 217 8.29 9.77 -0.28
N ALA A 218 7.23 10.37 -0.81
CA ALA A 218 6.06 10.83 -0.05
C ALA A 218 4.75 10.56 -0.82
N PRO A 219 4.46 9.30 -1.13
CA PRO A 219 3.41 8.95 -2.08
C PRO A 219 1.99 9.11 -1.54
N ASN A 220 1.76 9.68 -0.35
CA ASN A 220 0.42 9.86 0.25
C ASN A 220 0.02 11.34 0.40
N GLN A 221 0.80 12.27 -0.14
CA GLN A 221 0.53 13.70 -0.01
C GLN A 221 -0.39 14.23 -1.13
N ALA A 222 -1.53 14.81 -0.75
CA ALA A 222 -2.38 15.56 -1.67
C ALA A 222 -1.60 16.75 -2.24
N VAL A 223 -1.34 16.75 -3.54
CA VAL A 223 -0.85 17.92 -4.28
C VAL A 223 -2.06 18.59 -4.91
N ASP A 224 -2.40 19.79 -4.44
CA ASP A 224 -3.48 20.59 -5.03
C ASP A 224 -2.99 21.20 -6.35
N PHE A 225 -3.50 20.70 -7.47
CA PHE A 225 -3.28 21.28 -8.78
C PHE A 225 -4.35 22.33 -9.02
N GLY A 226 -4.06 23.57 -8.61
CA GLY A 226 -4.91 24.71 -8.95
C GLY A 226 -5.08 24.80 -10.47
N SER A 227 -6.33 24.75 -10.93
CA SER A 227 -6.71 24.92 -12.33
C SER A 227 -6.57 26.39 -12.75
N SER A 228 -5.37 26.83 -13.11
CA SER A 228 -5.17 28.02 -13.95
C SER A 228 -3.76 28.00 -14.54
N GLU A 229 -3.62 28.55 -15.75
CA GLU A 229 -2.46 28.48 -16.63
C GLU A 229 -1.16 29.16 -16.10
N ASN A 230 -1.02 29.34 -14.79
CA ASN A 230 0.23 29.70 -14.12
C ASN A 230 0.60 28.60 -13.13
N ASN A 231 1.22 27.54 -13.65
CA ASN A 231 1.60 26.30 -12.94
C ASN A 231 2.65 26.53 -11.83
N VAL A 232 2.26 27.14 -10.73
CA VAL A 232 3.01 27.13 -9.47
C VAL A 232 2.36 26.12 -8.53
N VAL A 233 2.84 24.87 -8.59
CA VAL A 233 2.48 23.82 -7.64
C VAL A 233 3.17 24.11 -6.31
N LYS A 234 2.43 24.20 -5.20
CA LYS A 234 2.99 24.34 -3.84
C LYS A 234 2.66 23.09 -3.02
N PRO A 235 3.55 22.08 -2.94
CA PRO A 235 3.36 21.00 -2.00
C PRO A 235 3.91 21.45 -0.63
N PHE A 236 3.00 21.72 0.30
CA PHE A 236 3.39 21.87 1.70
C PHE A 236 3.59 20.47 2.29
N LEU A 237 4.86 20.08 2.49
CA LEU A 237 5.18 18.86 3.23
C LEU A 237 4.87 19.07 4.71
N ASP A 238 3.80 18.43 5.17
CA ASP A 238 3.51 18.34 6.59
C ASP A 238 4.72 17.78 7.38
N GLN A 239 4.81 18.17 8.65
CA GLN A 239 5.96 17.87 9.48
C GLN A 239 6.14 16.36 9.75
N GLU A 240 5.05 15.59 9.78
CA GLU A 240 5.10 14.15 10.00
C GLU A 240 5.69 13.42 8.79
N THR A 241 5.31 13.83 7.57
CA THR A 241 5.93 13.31 6.35
C THR A 241 7.43 13.65 6.32
N ARG A 242 7.83 14.86 6.72
CA ARG A 242 9.25 15.23 6.80
C ARG A 242 10.07 14.38 7.74
N LYS A 243 9.48 13.89 8.84
CA LYS A 243 10.16 13.01 9.80
C LYS A 243 10.39 11.60 9.26
N LYS A 244 9.53 11.14 8.34
CA LYS A 244 9.58 9.80 7.74
C LYS A 244 10.64 9.65 6.65
N VAL A 245 11.17 10.74 6.09
CA VAL A 245 12.19 10.67 5.03
C VAL A 245 13.58 10.91 5.62
N LYS A 246 14.51 10.00 5.31
CA LYS A 246 15.91 10.05 5.72
C LYS A 246 16.80 10.03 4.48
N PHE A 247 17.81 10.89 4.47
CA PHE A 247 18.84 10.93 3.44
C PHE A 247 20.07 10.24 3.99
N VAL A 248 20.60 9.25 3.26
CA VAL A 248 21.77 8.48 3.64
C VAL A 248 22.79 8.52 2.52
N TYR A 249 24.05 8.76 2.86
CA TYR A 249 25.18 8.81 1.94
C TYR A 249 26.25 7.82 2.36
N SER A 250 26.65 6.94 1.46
CA SER A 250 27.71 5.94 1.67
C SER A 250 29.04 6.52 2.14
N ASN A 251 29.35 7.75 1.73
CA ASN A 251 30.58 8.45 2.10
C ASN A 251 30.47 9.33 3.35
N ASP A 252 29.31 9.39 4.00
CA ASP A 252 29.11 10.17 5.23
C ASP A 252 28.82 9.24 6.42
N LYS A 253 29.80 9.15 7.32
CA LYS A 253 29.72 8.29 8.52
C LYS A 253 28.55 8.63 9.42
N GLU A 254 28.12 9.89 9.49
CA GLU A 254 26.98 10.27 10.34
C GLU A 254 25.68 9.73 9.77
N SER A 255 25.45 9.92 8.47
CA SER A 255 24.27 9.36 7.81
C SER A 255 24.23 7.83 7.81
N GLN A 256 25.40 7.16 7.78
CA GLN A 256 25.47 5.69 7.90
C GLN A 256 24.99 5.18 9.27
N LYS A 257 25.08 5.98 10.34
CA LYS A 257 24.49 5.59 11.64
C LYS A 257 22.98 5.39 11.55
N ILE A 258 22.29 6.09 10.65
CA ILE A 258 20.85 5.90 10.41
C ILE A 258 20.59 4.45 9.95
N MET A 259 21.43 3.89 9.09
CA MET A 259 21.30 2.50 8.63
C MET A 259 21.45 1.53 9.80
N ALA A 260 22.48 1.74 10.64
CA ALA A 260 22.72 0.92 11.83
C ALA A 260 21.62 1.06 12.90
N GLU A 261 20.94 2.20 12.97
CA GLU A 261 19.80 2.38 13.86
C GLU A 261 18.54 1.68 13.35
N VAL A 262 18.34 1.63 12.03
CA VAL A 262 17.12 1.07 11.41
C VAL A 262 17.24 -0.43 11.17
N PHE A 263 18.41 -0.92 10.77
CA PHE A 263 18.60 -2.31 10.32
C PHE A 263 19.55 -3.08 11.22
N ASP A 264 19.41 -4.40 11.20
CA ASP A 264 20.48 -5.31 11.57
C ASP A 264 21.53 -5.29 10.45
N MET A 265 22.75 -4.89 10.79
CA MET A 265 23.82 -4.72 9.80
C MET A 265 24.31 -6.06 9.25
N ASP A 266 24.12 -7.17 9.97
CA ASP A 266 24.50 -8.50 9.49
C ASP A 266 23.51 -9.07 8.46
N GLN A 267 22.28 -8.55 8.44
CA GLN A 267 21.25 -8.92 7.46
C GLN A 267 21.19 -7.94 6.29
N LEU A 268 21.47 -6.66 6.54
CA LEU A 268 21.45 -5.61 5.54
C LEU A 268 22.45 -5.91 4.41
N ASP A 269 21.99 -5.76 3.17
CA ASP A 269 22.80 -5.95 1.97
C ASP A 269 23.99 -4.97 1.95
N SER A 270 25.15 -5.49 1.57
CA SER A 270 26.41 -4.74 1.41
C SER A 270 26.30 -3.55 0.44
N ALA A 271 25.38 -3.62 -0.54
CA ALA A 271 25.08 -2.47 -1.41
C ALA A 271 24.61 -1.24 -0.61
N PHE A 272 24.01 -1.45 0.56
CA PHE A 272 23.51 -0.41 1.47
C PHE A 272 24.41 -0.19 2.70
N GLY A 273 25.65 -0.68 2.66
CA GLY A 273 26.62 -0.55 3.75
C GLY A 273 26.49 -1.60 4.86
N GLY A 274 25.70 -2.65 4.64
CA GLY A 274 25.63 -3.80 5.54
C GLY A 274 26.75 -4.84 5.34
N ASN A 275 26.69 -5.93 6.09
CA ASN A 275 27.67 -7.01 6.09
C ASN A 275 27.20 -8.24 5.28
N ASN A 276 25.94 -8.27 4.82
CA ASN A 276 25.42 -9.37 4.03
C ASN A 276 25.90 -9.28 2.56
N PRO A 277 26.69 -10.24 2.06
CA PRO A 277 27.19 -10.21 0.69
C PRO A 277 26.18 -10.70 -0.35
N ALA A 278 25.05 -11.30 0.07
CA ALA A 278 24.17 -12.05 -0.83
C ALA A 278 23.40 -11.18 -1.83
N GLY A 279 23.21 -9.88 -1.55
CA GLY A 279 22.60 -8.96 -2.50
C GLY A 279 21.22 -9.37 -3.03
N PHE A 280 20.81 -8.73 -4.12
CA PHE A 280 19.68 -9.19 -4.93
C PHE A 280 20.15 -10.27 -5.90
N GLU A 281 19.56 -11.47 -5.80
CA GLU A 281 19.79 -12.58 -6.73
C GLU A 281 18.47 -12.98 -7.41
N TYR A 282 18.41 -12.86 -8.74
CA TYR A 282 17.17 -12.98 -9.51
C TYR A 282 16.47 -14.33 -9.32
N ASN A 283 17.20 -15.44 -9.39
CA ASN A 283 16.59 -16.78 -9.28
C ASN A 283 16.04 -17.05 -7.88
N SER A 284 16.79 -16.68 -6.84
CA SER A 284 16.35 -16.80 -5.44
C SER A 284 15.10 -15.95 -5.19
N TYR A 285 15.09 -14.73 -5.72
CA TYR A 285 13.92 -13.85 -5.65
C TYR A 285 12.73 -14.44 -6.42
N ALA A 286 12.94 -14.95 -7.63
CA ALA A 286 11.90 -15.57 -8.44
C ALA A 286 11.21 -16.73 -7.70
N ASP A 287 12.00 -17.60 -7.05
CA ASP A 287 11.46 -18.72 -6.27
C ASP A 287 10.63 -18.24 -5.08
N GLN A 288 11.13 -17.23 -4.36
CA GLN A 288 10.39 -16.58 -3.27
C GLN A 288 9.04 -16.00 -3.74
N MET A 289 9.02 -15.33 -4.90
CA MET A 289 7.83 -14.69 -5.44
C MET A 289 6.80 -15.71 -5.93
N ARG A 290 7.24 -16.81 -6.57
CA ARG A 290 6.35 -17.91 -6.95
C ARG A 290 5.72 -18.61 -5.74
N ASP A 291 6.46 -18.78 -4.65
CA ASP A 291 5.90 -19.34 -3.42
C ASP A 291 4.85 -18.42 -2.80
N ASP A 292 5.05 -17.11 -2.91
CA ASP A 292 4.08 -16.12 -2.48
C ASP A 292 2.84 -16.04 -3.40
N ASP A 293 2.96 -16.36 -4.69
CA ASP A 293 1.81 -16.55 -5.58
C ASP A 293 0.95 -17.74 -5.12
N LYS A 294 1.58 -18.86 -4.77
CA LYS A 294 0.86 -20.04 -4.23
C LYS A 294 0.12 -19.72 -2.93
N LYS A 295 0.78 -19.02 -1.99
CA LYS A 295 0.15 -18.61 -0.71
C LYS A 295 -1.06 -17.70 -0.94
N MET A 296 -0.92 -16.71 -1.83
CA MET A 296 -2.01 -15.78 -2.16
C MET A 296 -3.20 -16.52 -2.78
N GLY A 297 -2.97 -17.47 -3.68
CA GLY A 297 -4.02 -18.34 -4.22
C GLY A 297 -4.75 -19.15 -3.14
N SER A 298 -4.02 -19.68 -2.16
CA SER A 298 -4.61 -20.42 -1.04
C SER A 298 -5.51 -19.55 -0.14
N LEU A 299 -5.12 -18.30 0.13
CA LEU A 299 -5.92 -17.37 0.95
C LEU A 299 -7.25 -17.00 0.28
N HIS A 300 -7.24 -16.85 -1.05
CA HIS A 300 -8.47 -16.62 -1.80
C HIS A 300 -9.38 -17.86 -1.80
N SER A 301 -8.79 -19.05 -1.83
CA SER A 301 -9.53 -20.33 -1.80
C SER A 301 -10.21 -20.57 -0.45
N SER A 302 -9.54 -20.25 0.66
CA SER A 302 -10.11 -20.42 2.01
C SER A 302 -11.25 -19.44 2.28
N ASN A 303 -11.13 -18.19 1.82
CA ASN A 303 -12.18 -17.18 1.99
C ASN A 303 -13.46 -17.52 1.22
N SER A 304 -13.37 -18.22 0.08
CA SER A 304 -14.55 -18.71 -0.66
C SER A 304 -15.26 -19.90 0.01
N ALA A 305 -14.53 -20.73 0.76
CA ALA A 305 -15.12 -21.89 1.44
C ALA A 305 -15.91 -21.49 2.70
N ASP A 306 -15.45 -20.48 3.44
CA ASP A 306 -16.13 -19.98 4.65
C ASP A 306 -17.43 -19.22 4.32
N SER A 307 -17.56 -18.64 3.12
CA SER A 307 -18.83 -18.01 2.70
C SER A 307 -19.93 -19.01 2.39
N ASP A 308 -19.60 -20.20 1.86
CA ASP A 308 -20.59 -21.23 1.55
C ASP A 308 -21.12 -21.90 2.84
N ALA A 309 -20.27 -22.07 3.87
CA ALA A 309 -20.65 -22.68 5.14
C ALA A 309 -21.63 -21.83 5.98
N SER A 310 -21.71 -20.51 5.74
CA SER A 310 -22.66 -19.62 6.45
C SER A 310 -24.08 -19.59 5.84
N SER A 311 -24.29 -20.23 4.70
CA SER A 311 -25.57 -20.19 3.97
C SER A 311 -26.51 -21.39 4.21
N GLU A 312 -26.04 -22.43 4.92
CA GLU A 312 -26.83 -23.65 5.21
C GLU A 312 -27.40 -23.73 6.64
N ALA A 313 -27.60 -22.60 7.32
CA ALA A 313 -28.22 -22.58 8.65
C ALA A 313 -29.52 -21.77 8.70
N SER A 314 -30.42 -21.93 7.73
CA SER A 314 -31.82 -21.49 7.90
C SER A 314 -32.81 -22.20 6.97
N PHE A 315 -32.94 -23.53 7.05
CA PHE A 315 -34.10 -24.21 6.46
C PHE A 315 -34.35 -25.60 7.09
N TYR A 316 -35.00 -25.66 8.26
CA TYR A 316 -36.11 -26.59 8.57
C TYR A 316 -36.59 -26.52 10.03
N SER A 317 -37.85 -26.09 10.22
CA SER A 317 -38.88 -26.50 11.22
C SER A 317 -39.90 -25.34 11.26
N GLY A 318 -41.09 -25.38 10.66
CA GLY A 318 -42.11 -26.43 10.65
C GLY A 318 -42.75 -26.48 12.04
N THR A 319 -44.02 -26.16 12.31
CA THR A 319 -45.22 -25.83 11.52
C THR A 319 -46.23 -25.23 12.51
N ASP A 320 -46.88 -24.10 12.21
CA ASP A 320 -47.98 -23.57 13.02
C ASP A 320 -49.33 -23.82 12.32
N SER A 321 -50.28 -24.40 13.05
CA SER A 321 -51.61 -24.79 12.58
C SER A 321 -52.62 -23.64 12.74
N PRO A 322 -53.55 -23.40 11.80
CA PRO A 322 -54.68 -22.51 12.04
C PRO A 322 -55.92 -23.27 12.52
N LYS A 323 -56.56 -22.77 13.58
CA LYS A 323 -57.94 -23.11 13.98
C LYS A 323 -58.89 -22.01 13.50
N HIS A 324 -59.98 -22.40 12.83
CA HIS A 324 -61.31 -21.80 13.03
C HIS A 324 -62.41 -22.75 12.53
N GLY A 325 -63.38 -23.10 13.39
CA GLY A 325 -64.68 -23.68 13.04
C GLY A 325 -65.60 -22.62 12.40
N ASP A 326 -66.81 -22.88 11.92
CA ASP A 326 -67.79 -23.98 12.04
C ASP A 326 -68.67 -23.97 10.76
N GLY A 327 -69.41 -25.05 10.47
CA GLY A 327 -70.50 -24.96 9.48
C GLY A 327 -70.97 -26.27 8.85
N GLU A 328 -72.07 -26.80 9.40
CA GLU A 328 -72.95 -27.92 9.04
C GLU A 328 -73.19 -28.36 7.58
N HIS A 329 -73.47 -29.68 7.48
CA HIS A 329 -74.45 -30.40 6.62
C HIS A 329 -74.45 -30.25 5.08
N ASN A 330 -74.08 -31.34 4.38
CA ASN A 330 -75.02 -32.35 3.86
C ASN A 330 -74.34 -33.38 2.94
N VAL A 331 -74.78 -34.63 3.03
CA VAL A 331 -74.45 -35.76 2.15
C VAL A 331 -75.59 -35.92 1.13
N PRO A 332 -75.30 -36.17 -0.17
CA PRO A 332 -75.57 -37.50 -0.75
C PRO A 332 -74.43 -37.95 -1.68
N LYS A 333 -73.83 -39.13 -1.46
CA LYS A 333 -74.11 -40.41 -2.14
C LYS A 333 -74.27 -40.37 -3.68
N THR A 334 -73.41 -41.20 -4.28
CA THR A 334 -73.52 -42.01 -5.51
C THR A 334 -73.21 -41.38 -6.86
N GLY A 335 -72.27 -42.05 -7.53
CA GLY A 335 -71.82 -41.90 -8.92
C GLY A 335 -70.57 -42.76 -9.08
#